data_AF-A0A432EQB4-F1
#
_entry.id   AF-A0A432EQB4-F1
#
_cell.length_a   1.000
_cell.length_b   1.000
_cell.length_c   1.000
_cell.angle_alpha   90.00
_cell.angle_beta   90.00
_cell.angle_gamma   90.00
#
_symmetry.space_group_name_H-M   'P 1'
#
loop_
_entity.id
_entity.type
_entity.pdbx_description
1 polymer ?
#
loop_
_entity_poly.entity_id
_entity_poly.type
_entity_poly.pdbx_seq_one_letter_code
_entity_poly.pdbx_strand_id
1 'polypeptide(L)'
;MKTTILAVMFLPLLGITATASEHASWGYTGNAAPGHWGDLSPEFSECKTGRNQSPVDLGKLVDARLPKIDFSYYAPPREIVNNGHTIQITTGSNNRIMIDDDVFELKQMHFHSPSEHTVNGRHFPLEAHFVHRDKDGNIAVVAVLFHIDKPNHAIGTLWKQVPNTIDE
;
A
#
# COMPACT_ATOMS: atom_id res chain seq x y z
N MET A 1 12.16 68.60 -34.56
CA MET A 1 12.60 67.54 -33.63
C MET A 1 11.35 66.79 -33.19
N LYS A 2 11.22 65.50 -33.53
CA LYS A 2 10.03 64.69 -33.22
C LYS A 2 10.32 63.87 -31.97
N THR A 3 9.55 64.10 -30.91
CA THR A 3 9.61 63.42 -29.62
C THR A 3 8.86 62.08 -29.72
N THR A 4 9.55 60.97 -29.47
CA THR A 4 8.94 59.64 -29.39
C THR A 4 8.67 59.30 -27.92
N ILE A 5 7.40 59.07 -27.57
CA ILE A 5 6.97 58.67 -26.23
C ILE A 5 6.97 57.13 -26.18
N LEU A 6 7.75 56.57 -25.26
CA LEU A 6 7.75 55.14 -24.94
C LEU A 6 6.62 54.87 -23.93
N ALA A 7 5.62 54.08 -24.30
CA ALA A 7 4.59 53.58 -23.37
C ALA A 7 5.06 52.23 -22.79
N VAL A 8 5.28 52.17 -21.48
CA VAL A 8 5.58 50.93 -20.76
C VAL A 8 4.26 50.36 -20.25
N MET A 9 3.79 49.26 -20.86
CA MET A 9 2.68 48.47 -20.32
C MET A 9 3.21 47.58 -19.19
N PHE A 10 2.73 47.82 -17.97
CA PHE A 10 2.92 46.92 -16.84
C PHE A 10 1.89 45.79 -16.93
N LEU A 11 2.34 44.57 -17.23
CA LEU A 11 1.51 43.36 -17.16
C LEU A 11 1.47 42.90 -15.69
N PRO A 12 0.29 42.76 -15.03
CA PRO A 12 0.23 42.24 -13.69
C PRO A 12 0.53 40.73 -13.73
N LEU A 13 1.62 40.33 -13.07
CA LEU A 13 1.96 38.94 -12.85
C LEU A 13 0.94 38.36 -11.86
N LEU A 14 -0.10 37.70 -12.36
CA LEU A 14 -0.98 36.88 -11.53
C LEU A 14 -0.13 35.73 -10.97
N GLY A 15 0.27 35.85 -9.70
CA GLY A 15 0.92 34.77 -8.98
C GLY A 15 -0.04 33.60 -8.88
N ILE A 16 0.25 32.53 -9.60
CA ILE A 16 -0.40 31.23 -9.42
C ILE A 16 0.08 30.71 -8.07
N THR A 17 -0.70 30.94 -7.01
CA THR A 17 -0.52 30.23 -5.75
C THR A 17 -0.82 28.76 -6.01
N ALA A 18 0.22 27.94 -6.13
CA ALA A 18 0.07 26.49 -6.11
C ALA A 18 -0.50 26.11 -4.75
N THR A 19 -1.80 25.79 -4.70
CA THR A 19 -2.39 25.16 -3.52
C THR A 19 -1.73 23.80 -3.40
N ALA A 20 -0.93 23.59 -2.36
CA ALA A 20 -0.50 22.25 -1.99
C ALA A 20 -1.78 21.40 -1.82
N SER A 21 -1.90 20.34 -2.61
CA SER A 21 -2.99 19.39 -2.47
C SER A 21 -2.84 18.76 -1.08
N GLU A 22 -3.71 19.10 -0.14
CA GLU A 22 -3.88 18.26 1.05
C GLU A 22 -4.34 16.89 0.54
N HIS A 23 -3.50 15.88 0.68
CA HIS A 23 -3.86 14.51 0.31
C HIS A 23 -5.16 14.13 1.05
N ALA A 24 -6.16 13.68 0.30
CA ALA A 24 -7.44 13.29 0.89
C ALA A 24 -7.23 12.16 1.92
N SER A 25 -7.66 12.40 3.15
CA SER A 25 -7.59 11.41 4.23
C SER A 25 -8.59 10.29 3.98
N TRP A 26 -8.14 9.04 4.12
CA TRP A 26 -8.95 7.82 3.96
C TRP A 26 -8.97 7.03 5.27
N GLY A 27 -9.89 6.08 5.41
CA GLY A 27 -9.92 5.18 6.56
C GLY A 27 -10.83 3.97 6.35
N TYR A 28 -11.05 3.19 7.41
CA TYR A 28 -11.88 1.99 7.34
C TYR A 28 -13.34 2.20 7.78
N THR A 29 -13.70 3.40 8.25
CA THR A 29 -15.03 3.69 8.83
C THR A 29 -15.52 5.11 8.51
N GLY A 30 -16.83 5.34 8.64
CA GLY A 30 -17.44 6.67 8.47
C GLY A 30 -17.38 7.18 7.02
N ASN A 31 -17.28 8.50 6.86
CA ASN A 31 -17.26 9.13 5.53
C ASN A 31 -15.98 8.84 4.72
N ALA A 32 -14.94 8.34 5.38
CA ALA A 32 -13.68 7.96 4.76
C ALA A 32 -13.59 6.43 4.52
N ALA A 33 -14.67 5.68 4.74
CA ALA A 33 -14.71 4.22 4.63
C ALA A 33 -14.53 3.71 3.17
N PRO A 34 -14.24 2.41 2.97
CA PRO A 34 -13.96 1.84 1.65
C PRO A 34 -15.04 2.10 0.59
N GLY A 35 -16.32 2.14 0.99
CA GLY A 35 -17.43 2.47 0.09
C GLY A 35 -17.41 3.90 -0.48
N HIS A 36 -16.55 4.77 0.03
CA HIS A 36 -16.42 6.18 -0.36
C HIS A 36 -15.04 6.55 -0.91
N TRP A 37 -14.06 5.64 -0.91
CA TRP A 37 -12.67 5.97 -1.27
C TRP A 37 -12.53 6.65 -2.63
N GLY A 38 -13.23 6.17 -3.65
CA GLY A 38 -13.15 6.76 -4.99
C GLY A 38 -13.83 8.11 -5.15
N ASP A 39 -14.55 8.59 -4.12
CA ASP A 39 -15.15 9.92 -4.07
C ASP A 39 -14.31 10.91 -3.24
N LEU A 40 -13.26 10.46 -2.54
CA LEU A 40 -12.42 11.31 -1.67
C LEU A 40 -11.48 12.21 -2.47
N SER A 41 -10.96 11.72 -3.60
CA SER A 41 -10.04 12.47 -4.47
C SER A 41 -10.06 11.91 -5.89
N PRO A 42 -9.81 12.74 -6.93
CA PRO A 42 -9.67 12.25 -8.31
C PRO A 42 -8.63 11.12 -8.47
N GLU A 43 -7.55 11.15 -7.70
CA GLU A 43 -6.48 10.15 -7.70
C GLU A 43 -6.94 8.77 -7.21
N PHE A 44 -8.05 8.70 -6.46
CA PHE A 44 -8.61 7.45 -5.93
C PHE A 44 -9.73 6.87 -6.80
N SER A 45 -9.98 7.45 -7.98
CA SER A 45 -11.08 7.05 -8.87
C SER A 45 -11.15 5.54 -9.17
N GLU A 46 -10.01 4.87 -9.27
CA GLU A 46 -9.93 3.41 -9.46
C GLU A 46 -10.61 2.60 -8.35
N CYS A 47 -10.69 3.11 -7.11
CA CYS A 47 -11.44 2.46 -6.02
C CYS A 47 -12.95 2.36 -6.33
N LYS A 48 -13.45 3.17 -7.27
CA LYS A 48 -14.86 3.20 -7.70
C LYS A 48 -15.06 2.63 -9.10
N THR A 49 -14.16 2.91 -10.04
CA THR A 49 -14.32 2.54 -11.45
C THR A 49 -13.49 1.34 -11.88
N GLY A 50 -12.51 0.94 -11.06
CA GLY A 50 -11.60 -0.15 -11.36
C GLY A 50 -12.32 -1.50 -11.46
N ARG A 51 -11.88 -2.33 -12.40
CA ARG A 51 -12.49 -3.65 -12.67
C ARG A 51 -11.62 -4.84 -12.25
N ASN A 52 -10.39 -4.56 -11.83
CA ASN A 52 -9.40 -5.52 -11.36
C ASN A 52 -8.89 -5.06 -9.99
N GLN A 53 -9.81 -4.91 -9.03
CA GLN A 53 -9.51 -4.46 -7.67
C GLN A 53 -9.25 -5.68 -6.77
N SER A 54 -8.48 -5.44 -5.71
CA SER A 54 -8.27 -6.36 -4.60
C SER A 54 -8.87 -5.76 -3.32
N PRO A 55 -9.20 -6.57 -2.30
CA PRO A 55 -9.11 -8.04 -2.26
C PRO A 55 -10.22 -8.75 -3.06
N VAL A 56 -10.15 -10.08 -3.13
CA VAL A 56 -11.17 -10.94 -3.79
C VAL A 56 -11.54 -12.15 -2.93
N ASP A 57 -12.67 -12.78 -3.26
CA ASP A 57 -12.99 -14.14 -2.79
C ASP A 57 -12.33 -15.20 -3.68
N LEU A 58 -11.56 -16.08 -3.06
CA LEU A 58 -10.85 -17.19 -3.69
C LEU A 58 -11.74 -18.44 -3.80
N GLY A 59 -12.98 -18.27 -4.25
CA GLY A 59 -13.96 -19.36 -4.40
C GLY A 59 -14.03 -19.99 -5.80
N LYS A 60 -13.47 -19.33 -6.82
CA LYS A 60 -13.47 -19.80 -8.23
C LYS A 60 -12.05 -19.97 -8.71
N LEU A 61 -11.49 -21.15 -8.47
CA LEU A 61 -10.10 -21.48 -8.81
C LEU A 61 -10.04 -22.33 -10.09
N VAL A 62 -8.96 -22.15 -10.84
CA VAL A 62 -8.63 -22.97 -12.01
C VAL A 62 -7.25 -23.55 -11.77
N ASP A 63 -7.12 -24.87 -11.94
CA ASP A 63 -5.83 -25.54 -11.80
C ASP A 63 -4.89 -25.10 -12.92
N ALA A 64 -3.70 -24.64 -12.52
CA ALA A 64 -2.65 -24.22 -13.43
C ALA A 64 -1.30 -24.75 -12.94
N ARG A 65 -0.40 -25.04 -13.89
CA ARG A 65 1.00 -25.33 -13.57
C ARG A 65 1.76 -24.01 -13.48
N LEU A 66 1.79 -23.45 -12.28
CA LEU A 66 2.51 -22.21 -12.01
C LEU A 66 3.99 -22.48 -11.70
N PRO A 67 4.92 -21.64 -12.18
CA PRO A 67 6.29 -21.66 -11.71
C PRO A 67 6.35 -21.45 -10.19
N LYS A 68 7.35 -22.03 -9.54
CA LYS A 68 7.61 -21.77 -8.13
C LYS A 68 8.16 -20.35 -7.97
N ILE A 69 7.59 -19.59 -7.04
CA ILE A 69 8.18 -18.34 -6.58
C ILE A 69 9.42 -18.66 -5.73
N ASP A 70 10.57 -18.09 -6.09
CA ASP A 70 11.78 -18.20 -5.28
C ASP A 70 11.83 -17.10 -4.22
N PHE A 71 12.07 -17.48 -2.96
CA PHE A 71 12.07 -16.59 -1.82
C PHE A 71 13.48 -16.50 -1.24
N SER A 72 14.01 -15.29 -1.14
CA SER A 72 15.35 -15.00 -0.62
C SER A 72 15.26 -13.87 0.41
N TYR A 73 14.96 -14.21 1.66
CA TYR A 73 14.85 -13.26 2.78
C TYR A 73 15.97 -13.50 3.80
N TYR A 74 16.78 -12.47 4.04
CA TYR A 74 17.96 -12.52 4.89
C TYR A 74 18.05 -11.37 5.89
N ALA A 75 17.52 -10.20 5.55
CA ALA A 75 17.64 -9.01 6.37
C ALA A 75 16.52 -8.93 7.42
N PRO A 76 16.84 -8.57 8.68
CA PRO A 76 15.86 -8.41 9.72
C PRO A 76 14.96 -7.19 9.49
N PRO A 77 13.84 -7.08 10.24
CA PRO A 77 13.08 -5.85 10.39
C PRO A 77 13.99 -4.68 10.77
N ARG A 78 13.75 -3.51 10.19
CA ARG A 78 14.41 -2.25 10.53
C ARG A 78 13.56 -1.37 11.43
N GLU A 79 12.27 -1.31 11.11
CA GLU A 79 11.35 -0.36 11.73
C GLU A 79 9.96 -0.99 11.81
N ILE A 80 9.25 -0.70 12.89
CA ILE A 80 7.87 -1.12 13.12
C ILE A 80 7.07 0.12 13.47
N VAL A 81 6.08 0.45 12.65
CA VAL A 81 5.26 1.65 12.77
C VAL A 81 3.80 1.25 12.90
N ASN A 82 3.08 1.92 13.79
CA ASN A 82 1.63 1.96 13.76
C ASN A 82 1.22 3.25 13.05
N ASN A 83 0.77 3.16 11.80
CA ASN A 83 0.44 4.34 10.99
C ASN A 83 -1.05 4.73 11.06
N GLY A 84 -1.78 4.24 12.07
CA GLY A 84 -3.22 4.46 12.24
C GLY A 84 -4.10 3.57 11.35
N HIS A 85 -3.55 2.95 10.31
CA HIS A 85 -4.25 2.02 9.41
C HIS A 85 -3.81 0.57 9.62
N THR A 86 -2.55 0.34 9.94
CA THR A 86 -1.97 -1.00 10.14
C THR A 86 -0.70 -0.93 10.99
N ILE A 87 -0.24 -2.10 11.43
CA ILE A 87 1.13 -2.28 11.89
C ILE A 87 2.00 -2.62 10.67
N GLN A 88 2.86 -1.69 10.27
CA GLN A 88 3.77 -1.84 9.15
C GLN A 88 5.19 -2.12 9.64
N ILE A 89 5.88 -3.04 8.98
CA ILE A 89 7.26 -3.40 9.25
C ILE A 89 8.09 -3.18 7.99
N THR A 90 9.05 -2.26 8.06
CA THR A 90 10.02 -2.02 6.99
C THR A 90 11.22 -2.95 7.19
N THR A 91 11.72 -3.58 6.13
CA THR A 91 12.87 -4.50 6.22
C THR A 91 14.17 -3.88 5.69
N GLY A 92 15.30 -4.52 6.01
CA GLY A 92 16.56 -4.24 5.33
C GLY A 92 16.57 -4.67 3.86
N SER A 93 17.63 -4.29 3.15
CA SER A 93 17.88 -4.69 1.76
C SER A 93 18.22 -6.18 1.63
N ASN A 94 18.22 -6.72 0.41
CA ASN A 94 18.49 -8.14 0.09
C ASN A 94 17.36 -9.13 0.46
N ASN A 95 16.17 -8.64 0.81
CA ASN A 95 14.96 -9.46 0.87
C ASN A 95 14.25 -9.36 -0.48
N ARG A 96 14.05 -10.49 -1.17
CA ARG A 96 13.42 -10.50 -2.50
C ARG A 96 12.66 -11.77 -2.80
N ILE A 97 11.76 -11.67 -3.76
CA ILE A 97 11.19 -12.80 -4.48
C ILE A 97 11.57 -12.74 -5.96
N MET A 98 11.56 -13.89 -6.63
CA MET A 98 11.59 -13.97 -8.09
C MET A 98 10.27 -14.54 -8.61
N ILE A 99 9.66 -13.81 -9.53
CA ILE A 99 8.47 -14.22 -10.29
C ILE A 99 8.91 -14.23 -11.75
N ASP A 100 8.92 -15.41 -12.36
CA ASP A 100 9.59 -15.64 -13.65
C ASP A 100 11.06 -15.16 -13.59
N ASP A 101 11.48 -14.25 -14.47
CA ASP A 101 12.83 -13.69 -14.51
C ASP A 101 12.94 -12.32 -13.79
N ASP A 102 11.85 -11.85 -13.20
CA ASP A 102 11.77 -10.53 -12.57
C ASP A 102 12.02 -10.60 -11.06
N VAL A 103 12.89 -9.68 -10.61
CA VAL A 103 13.26 -9.56 -9.20
C VAL A 103 12.42 -8.48 -8.54
N PHE A 104 11.69 -8.88 -7.49
CA PHE A 104 10.92 -7.96 -6.65
C PHE A 104 11.50 -7.91 -5.24
N GLU A 105 12.00 -6.75 -4.84
CA GLU A 105 12.55 -6.53 -3.50
C GLU A 105 11.46 -6.24 -2.49
N LEU A 106 11.48 -6.92 -1.35
CA LEU A 106 10.59 -6.66 -0.21
C LEU A 106 10.86 -5.27 0.33
N LYS A 107 9.82 -4.43 0.35
CA LYS A 107 9.89 -3.07 0.89
C LYS A 107 9.31 -3.00 2.30
N GLN A 108 8.18 -3.65 2.50
CA GLN A 108 7.51 -3.72 3.80
C GLN A 108 6.65 -4.98 3.91
N MET A 109 6.26 -5.29 5.14
CA MET A 109 5.09 -6.13 5.40
C MET A 109 4.11 -5.39 6.32
N HIS A 110 2.84 -5.75 6.26
CA HIS A 110 1.81 -5.20 7.14
C HIS A 110 0.68 -6.21 7.37
N PHE A 111 -0.25 -5.88 8.27
CA PHE A 111 -1.30 -6.79 8.71
C PHE A 111 -2.70 -6.22 8.57
N HIS A 112 -3.68 -7.09 8.34
CA HIS A 112 -5.11 -6.78 8.33
C HIS A 112 -5.89 -7.75 9.22
N SER A 113 -6.90 -7.23 9.93
CA SER A 113 -7.79 -8.03 10.77
C SER A 113 -9.24 -7.53 10.65
N PRO A 114 -10.19 -8.36 10.18
CA PRO A 114 -10.01 -9.72 9.66
C PRO A 114 -9.20 -9.72 8.34
N SER A 115 -8.99 -10.90 7.74
CA SER A 115 -8.37 -11.00 6.42
C SER A 115 -9.12 -10.16 5.38
N GLU A 116 -8.39 -9.55 4.46
CA GLU A 116 -8.98 -8.83 3.32
C GLU A 116 -9.48 -9.84 2.28
N HIS A 117 -8.65 -10.81 1.90
CA HIS A 117 -9.07 -11.92 1.05
C HIS A 117 -9.97 -12.88 1.82
N THR A 118 -10.90 -13.51 1.09
CA THR A 118 -11.74 -14.59 1.61
C THR A 118 -11.51 -15.86 0.83
N VAL A 119 -11.82 -17.01 1.46
CA VAL A 119 -11.81 -18.31 0.77
C VAL A 119 -13.20 -18.92 0.90
N ASN A 120 -13.88 -19.10 -0.22
CA ASN A 120 -15.28 -19.55 -0.28
C ASN A 120 -16.21 -18.67 0.58
N GLY A 121 -16.01 -17.35 0.50
CA GLY A 121 -16.77 -16.34 1.22
C GLY A 121 -16.47 -16.25 2.72
N ARG A 122 -15.42 -16.91 3.21
CA ARG A 122 -15.04 -16.91 4.63
C ARG A 122 -13.77 -16.12 4.87
N HIS A 123 -13.83 -15.22 5.85
CA HIS A 123 -12.66 -14.52 6.38
C HIS A 123 -11.83 -15.40 7.30
N PHE A 124 -10.55 -15.08 7.35
CA PHE A 124 -9.59 -15.57 8.30
C PHE A 124 -9.36 -14.49 9.36
N PRO A 125 -8.95 -14.85 10.59
CA PRO A 125 -8.77 -13.90 11.68
C PRO A 125 -7.66 -12.87 11.45
N LEU A 126 -6.70 -13.13 10.57
CA LEU A 126 -5.58 -12.23 10.26
C LEU A 126 -5.04 -12.52 8.87
N GLU A 127 -4.59 -11.48 8.18
CA GLU A 127 -3.84 -11.56 6.92
C GLU A 127 -2.58 -10.70 7.01
N ALA A 128 -1.45 -11.23 6.53
CA ALA A 128 -0.23 -10.46 6.35
C ALA A 128 0.05 -10.24 4.86
N HIS A 129 0.40 -9.02 4.51
CA HIS A 129 0.85 -8.64 3.18
C HIS A 129 2.33 -8.37 3.19
N PHE A 130 3.07 -8.98 2.26
CA PHE A 130 4.48 -8.70 1.99
C PHE A 130 4.56 -7.95 0.66
N VAL A 131 4.85 -6.66 0.71
CA VAL A 131 4.82 -5.77 -0.45
C VAL A 131 6.22 -5.65 -1.04
N HIS A 132 6.35 -6.04 -2.30
CA HIS A 132 7.58 -6.02 -3.04
C HIS A 132 7.51 -5.03 -4.20
N ARG A 133 8.66 -4.53 -4.64
CA ARG A 133 8.78 -3.72 -5.87
C ARG A 133 9.97 -4.15 -6.71
N ASP A 134 9.80 -4.17 -8.02
CA ASP A 134 10.90 -4.33 -8.96
C ASP A 134 11.61 -2.99 -9.25
N LYS A 135 12.56 -3.01 -10.18
CA LYS A 135 13.34 -1.84 -10.59
C LYS A 135 12.52 -0.77 -11.34
N ASP A 136 11.41 -1.14 -11.95
CA ASP A 136 10.55 -0.25 -12.75
C ASP A 136 9.38 0.29 -11.92
N GLY A 137 9.22 -0.19 -10.68
CA GLY A 137 8.21 0.24 -9.73
C GLY A 137 6.94 -0.62 -9.73
N ASN A 138 6.92 -1.73 -10.47
CA ASN A 138 5.80 -2.68 -10.43
C ASN A 138 5.74 -3.34 -9.05
N ILE A 139 4.52 -3.66 -8.61
CA ILE A 139 4.26 -4.16 -7.26
C ILE A 139 3.87 -5.65 -7.34
N ALA A 140 4.47 -6.45 -6.45
CA ALA A 140 4.02 -7.81 -6.17
C ALA A 140 3.72 -7.95 -4.67
N VAL A 141 2.54 -8.46 -4.33
CA VAL A 141 2.13 -8.68 -2.93
C VAL A 141 1.95 -10.16 -2.67
N VAL A 142 2.65 -10.69 -1.67
CA VAL A 142 2.38 -12.04 -1.14
C VAL A 142 1.46 -11.90 0.06
N ALA A 143 0.27 -12.48 -0.04
CA ALA A 143 -0.71 -12.54 1.04
C ALA A 143 -0.60 -13.87 1.80
N VAL A 144 -0.60 -13.81 3.13
CA VAL A 144 -0.58 -14.97 4.02
C VAL A 144 -1.79 -14.90 4.95
N LEU A 145 -2.70 -15.85 4.81
CA LEU A 145 -3.87 -16.01 5.67
C LEU A 145 -3.51 -16.83 6.92
N PHE A 146 -4.01 -16.40 8.08
CA PHE A 146 -3.70 -17.05 9.37
C PHE A 146 -4.94 -17.69 9.98
N HIS A 147 -4.77 -18.85 10.62
CA HIS A 147 -5.76 -19.42 11.53
C HIS A 147 -5.32 -19.24 12.99
N ILE A 148 -6.28 -19.26 13.91
CA ILE A 148 -5.98 -19.34 15.34
C ILE A 148 -5.65 -20.78 15.68
N ASP A 149 -4.41 -21.00 16.13
CA ASP A 149 -3.91 -22.28 16.62
C ASP A 149 -2.79 -21.99 17.65
N LYS A 150 -1.61 -22.59 17.53
CA LYS A 150 -0.45 -22.33 18.40
C LYS A 150 0.13 -20.92 18.19
N PRO A 151 0.73 -20.31 19.24
CA PRO A 151 1.41 -19.02 19.12
C PRO A 151 2.48 -19.04 18.02
N ASN A 152 2.46 -18.01 17.16
CA ASN A 152 3.51 -17.79 16.18
C ASN A 152 4.67 -17.03 16.83
N HIS A 153 5.83 -17.68 16.98
CA HIS A 153 7.00 -17.09 17.65
C HIS A 153 7.51 -15.81 16.97
N ALA A 154 7.49 -15.75 15.64
CA ALA A 154 7.93 -14.57 14.90
C ALA A 154 6.99 -13.38 15.14
N ILE A 155 5.67 -13.59 15.03
CA ILE A 155 4.68 -12.55 15.35
C ILE A 155 4.80 -12.14 16.81
N GLY A 156 4.92 -13.08 17.75
CA GLY A 156 5.08 -12.77 19.17
C GLY A 156 6.34 -11.96 19.49
N THR A 157 7.41 -12.12 18.70
CA THR A 157 8.63 -11.32 18.82
C THR A 157 8.44 -9.91 18.25
N LEU A 158 7.73 -9.78 17.12
CA LEU A 158 7.38 -8.49 16.53
C LEU A 158 6.42 -7.71 17.44
N TRP A 159 5.40 -8.37 18.01
CA TRP A 159 4.34 -7.73 18.78
C TRP A 159 4.85 -6.99 20.03
N LYS A 160 5.96 -7.46 20.61
CA LYS A 160 6.62 -6.81 21.75
C LYS A 160 7.23 -5.45 21.41
N GLN A 161 7.44 -5.18 20.12
CA GLN A 161 8.08 -3.97 19.60
C GLN A 161 7.06 -3.03 18.92
N VAL A 162 5.78 -3.41 18.87
CA VAL A 162 4.74 -2.59 18.26
C VAL A 162 4.53 -1.31 19.08
N PRO A 163 4.58 -0.12 18.46
CA PRO A 163 4.30 1.13 19.15
C PRO A 163 2.84 1.21 19.64
N ASN A 164 2.66 1.78 20.83
CA ASN A 164 1.32 2.06 21.39
C ASN A 164 0.75 3.40 20.91
N THR A 165 1.53 4.18 20.17
CA THR A 165 1.13 5.48 19.59
C THR A 165 1.02 5.34 18.08
N ILE A 166 0.14 6.14 17.49
CA ILE A 166 0.08 6.32 16.04
C ILE A 166 1.21 7.28 15.65
N ASP A 167 1.94 6.93 14.61
CA ASP A 167 2.91 7.79 13.94
C ASP A 167 2.15 8.55 12.84
N GLU A 168 1.93 9.85 13.06
CA GLU A 168 1.23 10.78 12.15
C GLU A 168 2.19 11.56 11.25
#